data_AF-A0AAV9A3Z5-F1
#
_entry.id   AF-A0AAV9A3Z5-F1
#
_cell.length_a   1.000
_cell.length_b   1.000
_cell.length_c   1.000
_cell.angle_alpha   90.00
_cell.angle_beta   90.00
_cell.angle_gamma   90.00
#
_symmetry.space_group_name_H-M   'P 1'
#
loop_
_entity.id
_entity.type
_entity.pdbx_description
1 polymer ?
#
loop_
_entity_poly.entity_id
_entity_poly.type
_entity_poly.pdbx_seq_one_letter_code
_entity_poly.pdbx_strand_id
1 'polypeptide(L)'
;MALLSIPISTTLIIFFFFFTSSITHAVSNQTCPPPSKCGDISIRYPFWLNSSTTITTTNTSYCGYPGFGLTCKSSNEKYPILHLPNDDYFITAIDYEALTVTLVDIDVYNRTCPRHNFTFDHSLNFFHYTPSDLNLTFLFNCDTPSIPIGFKHNPLSCLKNSYVIADDLLETDWYSFCKEALMLPALNDSGYLSDLQNNFMHVLNLGVELNWVSDRNCGACEQSDGSCFYDKNNQGIKFAGCLCRDDLQGHNCRGTIRFINSISLFLRFLLLNYLHAFYEFCVCFGFYCLIGSH
;
A
#
# COMPACT_ATOMS: atom_id res chain seq x y z
N MET A 1 46.29 -2.97 -46.93
CA MET A 1 45.15 -3.48 -46.15
C MET A 1 44.06 -2.42 -46.28
N ALA A 2 43.12 -2.61 -47.20
CA ALA A 2 42.13 -1.59 -47.56
C ALA A 2 41.03 -1.56 -46.50
N LEU A 3 40.96 -0.48 -45.72
CA LEU A 3 39.85 -0.23 -44.82
C LEU A 3 38.69 0.33 -45.65
N LEU A 4 37.61 -0.45 -45.77
CA LEU A 4 36.36 -0.04 -46.39
C LEU A 4 35.82 1.21 -45.68
N SER A 5 35.95 2.37 -46.32
CA SER A 5 35.30 3.61 -45.90
C SER A 5 33.78 3.43 -46.04
N ILE A 6 33.10 3.19 -44.93
CA ILE A 6 31.64 3.11 -44.90
C ILE A 6 31.11 4.51 -45.23
N PRO A 7 30.31 4.69 -46.30
CA PRO A 7 29.81 6.00 -46.69
C PRO A 7 28.93 6.59 -45.57
N ILE A 8 29.05 7.90 -45.31
CA ILE A 8 28.34 8.60 -44.22
C ILE A 8 26.81 8.35 -44.25
N SER A 9 26.27 8.14 -45.46
CA SER A 9 24.88 7.78 -45.69
C SER A 9 24.48 6.45 -45.04
N THR A 10 25.32 5.41 -45.08
CA THR A 10 25.00 4.11 -44.49
C THR A 10 25.17 4.09 -42.97
N THR A 11 26.07 4.91 -42.41
CA THR A 11 26.13 5.12 -40.94
C THR A 11 24.89 5.83 -40.40
N LEU A 12 24.33 6.79 -41.15
CA LEU A 12 23.08 7.48 -40.78
C LEU A 12 21.88 6.54 -40.82
N ILE A 13 21.82 5.64 -41.80
CA ILE A 13 20.74 4.63 -41.92
C ILE A 13 20.80 3.64 -40.77
N ILE A 14 21.99 3.11 -40.45
CA ILE A 14 22.18 2.17 -39.32
C ILE A 14 21.80 2.85 -38.00
N PHE A 15 22.18 4.12 -37.81
CA PHE A 15 21.77 4.93 -36.65
C PHE A 15 20.25 5.13 -36.59
N PHE A 16 19.59 5.41 -37.72
CA PHE A 16 18.13 5.54 -37.77
C PHE A 16 17.43 4.23 -37.39
N PHE A 17 17.94 3.07 -37.83
CA PHE A 17 17.44 1.77 -37.42
C PHE A 17 17.64 1.53 -35.91
N PHE A 18 18.83 1.79 -35.34
CA PHE A 18 19.08 1.67 -33.90
C PHE A 18 18.27 2.69 -33.05
N PHE A 19 18.00 3.89 -33.58
CA PHE A 19 17.13 4.89 -32.95
C PHE A 19 15.67 4.44 -32.98
N THR A 20 15.17 3.91 -34.10
CA THR A 20 13.78 3.42 -34.19
C THR A 20 13.52 2.18 -33.36
N SER A 21 14.51 1.28 -33.20
CA SER A 21 14.41 0.13 -32.28
C SER A 21 14.36 0.52 -30.80
N SER A 22 14.67 1.78 -30.46
CA SER A 22 14.62 2.30 -29.09
C SER A 22 13.35 3.12 -28.80
N ILE A 23 12.44 3.30 -29.77
CA ILE A 23 11.23 4.11 -29.63
C ILE A 23 10.02 3.19 -29.76
N THR A 24 9.69 2.47 -28.69
CA THR A 24 8.33 2.04 -28.30
C THR A 24 8.39 1.26 -26.98
N HIS A 25 8.97 1.84 -25.93
CA HIS A 25 8.36 1.59 -24.63
C HIS A 25 7.33 2.69 -24.50
N ALA A 26 6.06 2.35 -24.77
CA ALA A 26 4.97 3.25 -24.51
C ALA A 26 5.15 3.75 -23.07
N VAL A 27 5.42 5.05 -22.93
CA VAL A 27 5.43 5.73 -21.64
C VAL A 27 3.99 5.65 -21.17
N SER A 28 3.73 4.59 -20.43
CA SER A 28 2.48 4.44 -19.73
C SER A 28 2.57 5.44 -18.59
N ASN A 29 2.03 6.65 -18.79
CA ASN A 29 1.64 7.57 -17.71
C ASN A 29 0.49 6.94 -16.91
N GLN A 30 0.63 5.68 -16.52
CA GLN A 30 -0.28 4.99 -15.64
C GLN A 30 0.03 5.48 -14.26
N THR A 31 -0.67 6.53 -13.84
CA THR A 31 -0.85 6.81 -12.43
C THR A 31 -1.88 5.85 -11.87
N CYS A 32 -1.84 5.65 -10.56
CA CYS A 32 -2.94 4.97 -9.89
C CYS A 32 -4.24 5.73 -10.10
N PRO A 33 -5.39 5.02 -10.02
CA PRO A 33 -6.68 5.67 -10.06
C PRO A 33 -6.73 6.84 -9.06
N PRO A 34 -7.35 7.98 -9.44
CA PRO A 34 -7.48 9.10 -8.53
C PRO A 34 -8.28 8.67 -7.28
N PRO A 35 -8.11 9.38 -6.15
CA PRO A 35 -8.90 9.14 -4.95
C PRO A 35 -10.39 9.06 -5.27
N SER A 36 -11.04 8.04 -4.72
CA SER A 36 -12.48 7.79 -4.90
C SER A 36 -13.17 7.79 -3.54
N LYS A 37 -14.50 7.85 -3.52
CA LYS A 37 -15.27 7.77 -2.27
C LYS A 37 -16.03 6.46 -2.18
N CYS A 38 -16.06 5.89 -0.99
CA CYS A 38 -17.01 4.86 -0.60
C CYS A 38 -17.76 5.35 0.63
N GLY A 39 -19.01 5.80 0.42
CA GLY A 39 -19.72 6.61 1.41
C GLY A 39 -18.99 7.92 1.66
N ASP A 40 -18.73 8.21 2.92
CA ASP A 40 -18.02 9.42 3.36
C ASP A 40 -16.50 9.23 3.43
N ILE A 41 -16.01 8.00 3.25
CA ILE A 41 -14.59 7.66 3.34
C ILE A 41 -13.92 7.88 1.98
N SER A 42 -12.84 8.66 1.96
CA SER A 42 -11.98 8.83 0.80
C SER A 42 -11.00 7.66 0.72
N ILE A 43 -11.10 6.87 -0.35
CA ILE A 43 -10.20 5.75 -0.65
C ILE A 43 -9.14 6.21 -1.64
N ARG A 44 -7.90 6.17 -1.19
CA ARG A 44 -6.67 6.41 -1.96
C ARG A 44 -5.57 5.45 -1.52
N TYR A 45 -4.51 5.38 -2.32
CA TYR A 45 -3.29 4.63 -2.02
C TYR A 45 -2.84 4.86 -0.56
N PRO A 46 -2.47 3.80 0.20
CA PRO A 46 -2.25 2.43 -0.26
C PRO A 46 -3.50 1.55 -0.36
N PHE A 47 -4.66 2.04 0.08
CA PHE A 47 -5.94 1.35 -0.06
C PHE A 47 -6.49 1.48 -1.48
N TRP A 48 -7.17 0.43 -1.94
CA TRP A 48 -7.69 0.38 -3.30
C TRP A 48 -9.03 -0.35 -3.37
N LEU A 49 -9.90 0.06 -4.29
CA LEU A 49 -11.19 -0.59 -4.49
C LEU A 49 -11.04 -1.76 -5.47
N ASN A 50 -11.71 -2.88 -5.20
CA ASN A 50 -11.76 -4.01 -6.13
C ASN A 50 -12.28 -3.62 -7.52
N SER A 51 -13.19 -2.64 -7.60
CA SER A 51 -13.71 -2.08 -8.85
C SER A 51 -12.68 -1.28 -9.66
N SER A 52 -11.57 -0.87 -9.04
CA SER A 52 -10.48 -0.12 -9.68
C SER A 52 -9.36 -1.03 -10.21
N THR A 53 -9.51 -2.35 -10.10
CA THR A 53 -8.54 -3.32 -10.60
C THR A 53 -8.67 -3.55 -12.10
N THR A 54 -7.54 -3.80 -12.76
CA THR A 54 -7.50 -4.20 -14.15
C THR A 54 -7.47 -5.72 -14.22
N ILE A 55 -8.53 -6.33 -14.77
CA ILE A 55 -8.66 -7.78 -14.90
C ILE A 55 -8.37 -8.17 -16.35
N THR A 56 -7.40 -9.06 -16.54
CA THR A 56 -7.13 -9.76 -17.80
C THR A 56 -7.53 -11.22 -17.68
N THR A 57 -7.43 -12.00 -18.76
CA THR A 57 -7.84 -13.41 -18.79
C THR A 57 -7.15 -14.29 -17.75
N THR A 58 -5.96 -13.92 -17.27
CA THR A 58 -5.19 -14.71 -16.30
C THR A 58 -4.66 -13.94 -15.10
N ASN A 59 -4.65 -12.59 -15.13
CA ASN A 59 -4.05 -11.76 -14.09
C ASN A 59 -4.99 -10.61 -13.68
N THR A 60 -4.98 -10.26 -12.39
CA THR A 60 -5.57 -9.03 -11.85
C THR A 60 -4.47 -8.09 -11.40
N SER A 61 -4.43 -6.88 -11.95
CA SER A 61 -3.46 -5.85 -11.60
C SER A 61 -4.12 -4.74 -10.79
N TYR A 62 -3.44 -4.25 -9.76
CA TYR A 62 -3.93 -3.19 -8.89
C TYR A 62 -2.81 -2.30 -8.38
N CYS A 63 -3.16 -1.06 -8.05
CA CYS A 63 -2.26 -0.14 -7.39
C CYS A 63 -2.65 0.00 -5.92
N GLY A 64 -1.70 -0.29 -5.03
CA GLY A 64 -1.93 -0.35 -3.59
C GLY A 64 -1.25 -1.56 -2.96
N TYR A 65 -1.27 -1.63 -1.63
CA TYR A 65 -0.62 -2.73 -0.93
C TYR A 65 -1.42 -4.03 -1.04
N PRO A 66 -0.76 -5.19 -1.12
CA PRO A 66 -1.40 -6.49 -0.94
C PRO A 66 -2.14 -6.54 0.41
N GLY A 67 -3.41 -6.96 0.40
CA GLY A 67 -4.24 -7.02 1.61
C GLY A 67 -5.00 -5.73 1.96
N PHE A 68 -4.78 -4.63 1.23
CA PHE A 68 -5.48 -3.34 1.43
C PHE A 68 -6.62 -3.14 0.43
N GLY A 69 -7.02 -4.22 -0.25
CA GLY A 69 -8.11 -4.23 -1.20
C GLY A 69 -9.46 -4.15 -0.49
N LEU A 70 -10.31 -3.24 -0.94
CA LEU A 70 -11.59 -2.93 -0.33
C LEU A 70 -12.75 -3.22 -1.27
N THR A 71 -13.85 -3.68 -0.71
CA THR A 71 -15.14 -3.75 -1.40
C THR A 71 -16.03 -2.61 -0.91
N CYS A 72 -16.65 -1.87 -1.81
CA CYS A 72 -17.61 -0.83 -1.43
C CYS A 72 -19.04 -1.39 -1.52
N LYS A 73 -19.77 -1.42 -0.40
CA LYS A 73 -21.15 -1.89 -0.38
C LYS A 73 -22.06 -0.90 -1.12
N SER A 74 -22.91 -1.39 -2.02
CA SER A 74 -23.78 -0.54 -2.87
C SER A 74 -25.15 -0.18 -2.25
N SER A 75 -25.43 -0.51 -0.98
CA SER A 75 -26.69 -0.20 -0.30
C SER A 75 -26.71 1.21 0.33
N ASN A 76 -27.85 1.59 0.92
CA ASN A 76 -28.13 2.93 1.44
C ASN A 76 -27.08 3.48 2.44
N GLU A 77 -26.44 2.61 3.23
CA GLU A 77 -25.22 2.92 3.97
C GLU A 77 -24.01 2.29 3.24
N LYS A 78 -23.11 3.14 2.76
CA LYS A 78 -21.92 2.74 2.00
C LYS A 78 -20.69 2.82 2.90
N TYR A 79 -20.31 1.70 3.50
CA TYR A 79 -19.02 1.57 4.17
C TYR A 79 -18.06 0.80 3.26
N PRO A 80 -16.77 1.19 3.21
CA PRO A 80 -15.72 0.32 2.68
C PRO A 80 -15.60 -0.91 3.58
N ILE A 81 -15.45 -2.08 2.96
CA ILE A 81 -15.26 -3.36 3.65
C ILE A 81 -13.85 -3.83 3.38
N LEU A 82 -13.12 -4.11 4.47
CA LEU A 82 -11.82 -4.76 4.47
C LEU A 82 -12.02 -6.24 4.78
N HIS A 83 -11.52 -7.11 3.90
CA HIS A 83 -11.61 -8.55 4.04
C HIS A 83 -10.31 -9.10 4.62
N LEU A 84 -10.37 -9.60 5.85
CA LEU A 84 -9.24 -10.25 6.51
C LEU A 84 -9.45 -11.78 6.52
N PRO A 85 -8.41 -12.60 6.76
CA PRO A 85 -8.53 -14.06 6.66
C PRO A 85 -9.64 -14.67 7.52
N ASN A 86 -9.94 -14.07 8.67
CA ASN A 86 -10.92 -14.59 9.62
C ASN A 86 -12.27 -13.88 9.56
N ASP A 87 -12.32 -12.62 9.12
CA ASP A 87 -13.55 -11.83 9.16
C ASP A 87 -13.51 -10.61 8.24
N ASP A 88 -14.68 -9.99 8.09
CA ASP A 88 -14.92 -8.78 7.35
C ASP A 88 -15.16 -7.58 8.29
N TYR A 89 -14.58 -6.45 7.95
CA TYR A 89 -14.62 -5.24 8.77
C TYR A 89 -15.11 -4.04 7.97
N PHE A 90 -16.01 -3.25 8.55
CA PHE A 90 -16.29 -1.91 8.06
C PHE A 90 -15.14 -0.97 8.41
N ILE A 91 -14.74 -0.15 7.46
CA ILE A 91 -13.83 0.97 7.71
C ILE A 91 -14.67 2.20 8.04
N THR A 92 -14.52 2.73 9.25
CA THR A 92 -15.19 3.94 9.71
C THR A 92 -14.32 5.19 9.60
N ALA A 93 -13.00 5.04 9.59
CA ALA A 93 -12.05 6.13 9.38
C ALA A 93 -10.74 5.63 8.77
N ILE A 94 -10.11 6.50 7.98
CA ILE A 94 -8.73 6.32 7.49
C ILE A 94 -8.00 7.65 7.67
N ASP A 95 -6.98 7.67 8.53
CA ASP A 95 -6.05 8.77 8.67
C ASP A 95 -4.74 8.43 7.94
N TYR A 96 -4.56 9.04 6.77
CA TYR A 96 -3.37 8.83 5.94
C TYR A 96 -2.14 9.60 6.44
N GLU A 97 -2.30 10.57 7.33
CA GLU A 97 -1.17 11.30 7.93
C GLU A 97 -0.64 10.51 9.14
N ALA A 98 -1.54 10.03 9.99
CA ALA A 98 -1.21 9.18 11.13
C ALA A 98 -0.91 7.72 10.75
N LEU A 99 -1.26 7.33 9.51
CA LEU A 99 -1.21 5.96 9.01
C LEU A 99 -2.07 5.00 9.84
N THR A 100 -3.29 5.43 10.21
CA THR A 100 -4.23 4.64 11.02
C THR A 100 -5.57 4.40 10.34
N VAL A 101 -6.12 3.20 10.52
CA VAL A 101 -7.43 2.78 10.01
C VAL A 101 -8.28 2.31 11.18
N THR A 102 -9.52 2.80 11.25
CA THR A 102 -10.48 2.35 12.26
C THR A 102 -11.40 1.30 11.66
N LEU A 103 -11.44 0.14 12.30
CA LEU A 103 -12.19 -1.04 11.88
C LEU A 103 -13.33 -1.35 12.85
N VAL A 104 -14.50 -1.64 12.32
CA VAL A 104 -15.64 -2.18 13.08
C VAL A 104 -16.01 -3.52 12.50
N ASP A 105 -16.04 -4.54 13.34
CA ASP A 105 -16.46 -5.89 12.98
C ASP A 105 -17.92 -5.88 12.45
N ILE A 106 -18.15 -6.45 11.27
CA ILE A 106 -19.47 -6.48 10.63
C ILE A 106 -20.47 -7.29 11.47
N ASP A 107 -20.03 -8.33 12.17
CA ASP A 107 -20.88 -9.13 13.05
C ASP A 107 -21.26 -8.39 14.33
N VAL A 108 -20.53 -7.33 14.68
CA VAL A 108 -20.81 -6.47 15.83
C VAL A 108 -21.70 -5.29 15.44
N TYR A 109 -21.53 -4.78 14.23
CA TYR A 109 -22.23 -3.59 13.75
C TYR A 109 -23.75 -3.72 13.85
N ASN A 110 -24.37 -2.77 14.56
CA ASN A 110 -25.82 -2.69 14.76
C ASN A 110 -26.46 -3.97 15.35
N ARG A 111 -25.69 -4.77 16.10
CA ARG A 111 -26.20 -5.85 16.92
C ARG A 111 -26.42 -5.38 18.35
N THR A 112 -27.24 -6.13 19.09
CA THR A 112 -27.56 -5.83 20.50
C THR A 112 -26.80 -6.72 21.49
N CYS A 113 -26.33 -7.90 21.05
CA CYS A 113 -25.59 -8.82 21.89
C CYS A 113 -24.77 -9.85 21.08
N PRO A 114 -23.86 -9.40 20.21
CA PRO A 114 -23.02 -10.31 19.44
C PRO A 114 -22.02 -10.99 20.38
N ARG A 115 -21.92 -12.31 20.27
CA ARG A 115 -20.82 -13.08 20.86
C ARG A 115 -19.91 -13.47 19.71
N HIS A 116 -18.97 -12.60 19.39
CA HIS A 116 -18.02 -12.82 18.31
C HIS A 116 -16.60 -12.82 18.88
N ASN A 117 -15.78 -13.77 18.42
CA ASN A 117 -14.37 -13.86 18.79
C ASN A 117 -13.58 -12.94 17.85
N PHE A 118 -13.49 -11.66 18.18
CA PHE A 118 -12.59 -10.78 17.45
C PHE A 118 -11.16 -11.26 17.72
N THR A 119 -10.60 -11.95 16.72
CA THR A 119 -9.21 -12.40 16.71
C THR A 119 -8.60 -11.77 15.49
N PHE A 120 -8.00 -10.60 15.67
CA PHE A 120 -7.13 -10.04 14.66
C PHE A 120 -5.92 -10.96 14.58
N ASP A 121 -5.90 -11.82 13.57
CA ASP A 121 -4.74 -12.68 13.35
C ASP A 121 -3.56 -11.78 12.95
N HIS A 122 -2.52 -11.81 13.78
CA HIS A 122 -1.23 -11.18 13.53
C HIS A 122 -0.56 -11.68 12.22
N SER A 123 -1.16 -12.63 11.50
CA SER A 123 -0.75 -13.06 10.17
C SER A 123 -0.74 -11.96 9.11
N LEU A 124 -1.42 -10.83 9.37
CA LEU A 124 -1.29 -9.63 8.55
C LEU A 124 -0.18 -8.74 9.10
N ASN A 125 1.06 -8.99 8.65
CA ASN A 125 2.27 -8.22 8.97
C ASN A 125 2.19 -6.70 8.70
N PHE A 126 1.06 -6.19 8.21
CA PHE A 126 0.89 -4.80 7.79
C PHE A 126 0.09 -3.95 8.76
N PHE A 127 -0.69 -4.53 9.67
CA PHE A 127 -1.52 -3.79 10.62
C PHE A 127 -1.10 -4.10 12.06
N HIS A 128 -1.00 -3.08 12.91
CA HIS A 128 -0.72 -3.26 14.34
C HIS A 128 -1.63 -2.40 15.20
N TYR A 129 -1.91 -2.88 16.41
CA TYR A 129 -2.67 -2.13 17.40
C TYR A 129 -1.99 -0.83 17.76
N THR A 130 -2.82 0.20 18.01
CA THR A 130 -2.34 1.49 18.46
C THR A 130 -2.45 1.61 19.99
N PRO A 131 -1.66 2.50 20.63
CA PRO A 131 -1.83 2.83 22.04
C PRO A 131 -3.15 3.57 22.36
N SER A 132 -3.90 3.99 21.33
CA SER A 132 -5.22 4.63 21.45
C SER A 132 -6.29 3.64 21.91
N ASP A 133 -6.07 2.35 21.67
CA ASP A 133 -6.99 1.28 22.03
C ASP A 133 -6.79 0.82 23.48
N LEU A 134 -7.86 0.35 24.09
CA LEU A 134 -7.85 -0.38 25.35
C LEU A 134 -8.34 -1.81 25.14
N ASN A 135 -7.95 -2.70 26.06
CA ASN A 135 -8.43 -4.07 26.05
C ASN A 135 -9.70 -4.19 26.89
N LEU A 136 -10.77 -4.63 26.24
CA LEU A 136 -11.99 -5.09 26.87
C LEU A 136 -11.92 -6.60 27.06
N THR A 137 -11.96 -7.06 28.30
CA THR A 137 -12.13 -8.48 28.60
C THR A 137 -13.60 -8.78 28.82
N PHE A 138 -14.17 -9.65 27.98
CA PHE A 138 -15.46 -10.28 28.16
C PHE A 138 -15.30 -11.59 28.91
N LEU A 139 -16.06 -11.74 29.99
CA LEU A 139 -16.12 -12.93 30.84
C LEU A 139 -17.48 -13.58 30.69
N PHE A 140 -17.51 -14.85 30.27
CA PHE A 140 -18.76 -15.54 29.95
C PHE A 140 -19.09 -16.65 30.96
N ASN A 141 -20.38 -16.73 31.29
CA ASN A 141 -20.96 -17.82 32.10
C ASN A 141 -20.20 -18.08 33.41
N CYS A 142 -19.96 -17.03 34.19
CA CYS A 142 -19.23 -17.13 35.44
C CYS A 142 -20.04 -17.82 36.55
N ASP A 143 -19.33 -18.55 37.41
CA ASP A 143 -19.91 -19.30 38.51
C ASP A 143 -20.30 -18.36 39.67
N THR A 144 -21.60 -18.16 39.86
CA THR A 144 -22.16 -17.52 41.06
C THR A 144 -22.30 -18.60 42.15
N PRO A 145 -21.65 -18.51 43.33
CA PRO A 145 -21.32 -17.31 44.11
C PRO A 145 -19.81 -16.99 44.23
N SER A 146 -18.97 -17.52 43.34
CA SER A 146 -17.50 -17.43 43.42
C SER A 146 -16.91 -16.08 43.00
N ILE A 147 -17.77 -15.14 42.60
CA ILE A 147 -17.37 -13.78 42.24
C ILE A 147 -16.85 -13.08 43.51
N PRO A 148 -15.63 -12.52 43.50
CA PRO A 148 -15.05 -11.86 44.66
C PRO A 148 -15.99 -10.79 45.25
N ILE A 149 -16.00 -10.66 46.57
CA ILE A 149 -16.86 -9.72 47.34
C ILE A 149 -16.63 -8.24 46.90
N GLY A 150 -15.55 -7.95 46.16
CA GLY A 150 -15.25 -6.63 45.58
C GLY A 150 -15.71 -6.39 44.15
N PHE A 151 -16.30 -7.38 43.46
CA PHE A 151 -16.69 -7.23 42.05
C PHE A 151 -18.00 -6.43 41.93
N LYS A 152 -17.87 -5.14 41.61
CA LYS A 152 -19.00 -4.18 41.56
C LYS A 152 -19.63 -4.04 40.17
N HIS A 153 -19.46 -5.04 39.30
CA HIS A 153 -20.02 -5.02 37.96
C HIS A 153 -21.32 -5.82 37.89
N ASN A 154 -22.34 -5.22 37.29
CA ASN A 154 -23.58 -5.92 36.98
C ASN A 154 -23.37 -6.85 35.77
N PRO A 155 -24.11 -7.98 35.70
CA PRO A 155 -24.10 -8.79 34.49
C PRO A 155 -24.56 -7.99 33.27
N LEU A 156 -24.00 -8.31 32.12
CA LEU A 156 -24.46 -7.82 30.82
C LEU A 156 -25.96 -8.09 30.68
N SER A 157 -26.72 -7.08 30.29
CA SER A 157 -28.18 -7.15 30.21
C SER A 157 -28.68 -8.26 29.27
N CYS A 158 -27.88 -8.62 28.27
CA CYS A 158 -28.20 -9.60 27.25
C CYS A 158 -27.56 -10.99 27.47
N LEU A 159 -26.64 -11.13 28.43
CA LEU A 159 -25.96 -12.39 28.74
C LEU A 159 -25.95 -12.64 30.25
N LYS A 160 -26.59 -13.75 30.65
CA LYS A 160 -26.64 -14.14 32.06
C LYS A 160 -25.23 -14.44 32.59
N ASN A 161 -24.95 -13.97 33.81
CA ASN A 161 -23.68 -14.20 34.52
C ASN A 161 -22.43 -13.92 33.67
N SER A 162 -22.51 -12.93 32.78
CA SER A 162 -21.41 -12.54 31.91
C SER A 162 -21.13 -11.05 32.08
N TYR A 163 -19.88 -10.65 31.95
CA TYR A 163 -19.41 -9.31 32.33
C TYR A 163 -18.40 -8.80 31.32
N VAL A 164 -18.27 -7.48 31.22
CA VAL A 164 -17.19 -6.84 30.48
C VAL A 164 -16.38 -5.92 31.40
N ILE A 165 -15.07 -5.88 31.21
CA ILE A 165 -14.13 -5.11 32.04
C ILE A 165 -13.07 -4.50 31.13
N ALA A 166 -12.56 -3.32 31.47
CA ALA A 166 -11.40 -2.73 30.81
C ALA A 166 -10.12 -3.08 31.60
N ASP A 167 -9.04 -3.42 30.90
CA ASP A 167 -7.80 -4.01 31.49
C ASP A 167 -7.19 -3.23 32.64
N ASP A 168 -7.33 -1.89 32.67
CA ASP A 168 -6.78 -1.02 33.72
C ASP A 168 -7.40 -1.26 35.13
N LEU A 169 -8.38 -2.16 35.24
CA LEU A 169 -9.08 -2.47 36.48
C LEU A 169 -8.80 -3.89 37.02
N LEU A 170 -7.97 -4.70 36.36
CA LEU A 170 -7.70 -6.11 36.69
C LEU A 170 -6.94 -6.36 38.01
N GLU A 171 -7.65 -6.28 39.14
CA GLU A 171 -7.24 -6.91 40.40
C GLU A 171 -7.58 -8.42 40.42
N THR A 172 -6.64 -9.28 40.02
CA THR A 172 -6.56 -10.75 40.31
C THR A 172 -7.54 -11.72 39.60
N ASP A 173 -7.03 -12.73 38.88
CA ASP A 173 -7.59 -14.09 38.61
C ASP A 173 -9.10 -14.32 38.32
N TRP A 174 -9.90 -13.31 37.98
CA TRP A 174 -11.35 -13.48 37.74
C TRP A 174 -11.68 -14.44 36.61
N TYR A 175 -10.76 -14.52 35.62
CA TYR A 175 -10.79 -15.47 34.52
C TYR A 175 -11.06 -16.90 35.00
N SER A 176 -10.54 -17.29 36.16
CA SER A 176 -10.66 -18.65 36.72
C SER A 176 -12.09 -19.02 37.15
N PHE A 177 -12.95 -18.03 37.39
CA PHE A 177 -14.34 -18.25 37.79
C PHE A 177 -15.31 -18.25 36.62
N CYS A 178 -14.82 -18.07 35.40
CA CYS A 178 -15.63 -17.99 34.20
C CYS A 178 -15.28 -19.13 33.25
N LYS A 179 -16.28 -19.64 32.53
CA LYS A 179 -16.07 -20.75 31.60
C LYS A 179 -15.19 -20.35 30.41
N GLU A 180 -15.21 -19.06 30.09
CA GLU A 180 -14.55 -18.50 28.93
C GLU A 180 -14.29 -17.02 29.16
N ALA A 181 -13.17 -16.57 28.63
CA ALA A 181 -12.79 -15.18 28.60
C ALA A 181 -12.26 -14.83 27.22
N LEU A 182 -12.63 -13.66 26.74
CA LEU A 182 -12.26 -13.14 25.43
C LEU A 182 -11.79 -11.70 25.61
N MET A 183 -10.61 -11.39 25.11
CA MET A 183 -10.05 -10.04 25.14
C MET A 183 -10.18 -9.41 23.77
N LEU A 184 -10.86 -8.27 23.69
CA LEU A 184 -11.10 -7.52 22.48
C LEU A 184 -10.54 -6.10 22.62
N PRO A 185 -9.73 -5.63 21.67
CA PRO A 185 -9.33 -4.24 21.62
C PRO A 185 -10.50 -3.37 21.17
N ALA A 186 -10.60 -2.18 21.74
CA ALA A 186 -11.57 -1.17 21.33
C ALA A 186 -11.01 0.23 21.58
N LEU A 187 -11.49 1.21 20.82
CA LEU A 187 -11.14 2.60 21.01
C LEU A 187 -11.46 3.08 22.42
N ASN A 188 -10.52 3.82 23.01
CA ASN A 188 -10.71 4.40 24.33
C ASN A 188 -11.65 5.61 24.29
N ASP A 189 -12.91 5.40 24.66
CA ASP A 189 -13.84 6.47 24.98
C ASP A 189 -14.19 6.48 26.47
N SER A 190 -13.39 7.25 27.21
CA SER A 190 -13.52 7.43 28.66
C SER A 190 -14.93 7.82 29.15
N GLY A 191 -15.76 8.44 28.29
CA GLY A 191 -17.13 8.83 28.65
C GLY A 191 -18.07 7.63 28.87
N TYR A 192 -17.78 6.49 28.24
CA TYR A 192 -18.61 5.28 28.30
C TYR A 192 -18.02 4.19 29.21
N LEU A 193 -16.73 4.28 29.55
CA LEU A 193 -16.06 3.30 30.40
C LEU A 193 -16.63 3.26 31.83
N SER A 194 -17.16 4.38 32.36
CA SER A 194 -17.73 4.42 33.71
C SER A 194 -18.97 3.55 33.87
N ASP A 195 -19.70 3.29 32.78
CA ASP A 195 -20.88 2.41 32.75
C ASP A 195 -20.78 1.41 31.59
N LEU A 196 -19.64 0.74 31.52
CA LEU A 196 -19.30 -0.17 30.42
C LEU A 196 -20.32 -1.32 30.28
N GLN A 197 -20.92 -1.80 31.37
CA GLN A 197 -21.91 -2.90 31.29
C GLN A 197 -23.13 -2.54 30.44
N ASN A 198 -23.55 -1.27 30.45
CA ASN A 198 -24.66 -0.79 29.64
C ASN A 198 -24.21 -0.22 28.28
N ASN A 199 -22.92 0.13 28.14
CA ASN A 199 -22.40 0.86 26.98
C ASN A 199 -21.37 0.09 26.15
N PHE A 200 -21.05 -1.16 26.47
CA PHE A 200 -20.05 -1.94 25.73
C PHE A 200 -20.36 -2.04 24.25
N MET A 201 -21.65 -2.14 23.88
CA MET A 201 -22.05 -2.13 22.47
C MET A 201 -21.70 -0.81 21.78
N HIS A 202 -21.82 0.32 22.48
CA HIS A 202 -21.39 1.60 21.92
C HIS A 202 -19.88 1.59 21.68
N VAL A 203 -19.10 1.19 22.68
CA VAL A 203 -17.63 1.11 22.60
C VAL A 203 -17.18 0.18 21.47
N LEU A 204 -17.79 -1.00 21.33
CA LEU A 204 -17.48 -1.92 20.23
C LEU A 204 -17.86 -1.35 18.84
N ASN A 205 -18.91 -0.53 18.75
CA ASN A 205 -19.30 0.13 17.51
C ASN A 205 -18.40 1.34 17.16
N LEU A 206 -17.60 1.86 18.11
CA LEU A 206 -16.53 2.81 17.77
C LEU A 206 -15.43 2.12 16.96
N GLY A 207 -15.20 0.83 17.24
CA GLY A 207 -14.23 0.00 16.56
C GLY A 207 -12.87 -0.02 17.23
N VAL A 208 -11.87 -0.43 16.48
CA VAL A 208 -10.46 -0.52 16.87
C VAL A 208 -9.60 0.25 15.89
N GLU A 209 -8.63 1.02 16.38
CA GLU A 209 -7.70 1.77 15.55
C GLU A 209 -6.39 1.00 15.34
N LEU A 210 -6.11 0.65 14.10
CA LEU A 210 -4.88 -0.03 13.72
C LEU A 210 -3.98 0.92 12.96
N ASN A 211 -2.69 0.96 13.29
CA ASN A 211 -1.71 1.53 12.39
C ASN A 211 -1.46 0.59 11.22
N TRP A 212 -0.99 1.12 10.10
CA TRP A 212 -0.43 0.31 9.04
C TRP A 212 1.00 0.69 8.69
N VAL A 213 1.75 -0.29 8.20
CA VAL A 213 3.13 -0.11 7.75
C VAL A 213 3.25 -0.21 6.25
N SER A 214 4.19 0.55 5.69
CA SER A 214 4.50 0.50 4.26
C SER A 214 5.00 -0.87 3.83
N ASP A 215 4.60 -1.31 2.64
CA ASP A 215 5.15 -2.52 2.03
C ASP A 215 6.65 -2.35 1.77
N ARG A 216 7.45 -3.35 2.14
CA ARG A 216 8.92 -3.30 2.03
C ARG A 216 9.42 -3.10 0.60
N ASN A 217 8.64 -3.52 -0.39
CA ASN A 217 8.97 -3.33 -1.80
C ASN A 217 8.65 -1.91 -2.29
N CYS A 218 7.90 -1.12 -1.51
CA CYS A 218 7.37 0.17 -1.93
C CYS A 218 8.16 1.39 -1.51
N GLY A 219 8.98 1.29 -0.45
CA GLY A 219 9.62 2.48 0.11
C GLY A 219 10.42 3.33 -0.88
N ALA A 220 11.14 2.71 -1.84
CA ALA A 220 11.91 3.47 -2.83
C ALA A 220 11.04 4.10 -3.93
N CYS A 221 9.89 3.49 -4.24
CA CYS A 221 8.89 4.02 -5.16
C CYS A 221 8.19 5.24 -4.55
N GLU A 222 7.72 5.09 -3.31
CA GLU A 222 6.99 6.13 -2.58
C GLU A 222 7.86 7.34 -2.22
N GLN A 223 9.16 7.13 -1.93
CA GLN A 223 10.12 8.23 -1.74
C GLN A 223 10.29 9.13 -2.97
N SER A 224 9.85 8.67 -4.14
CA SER A 224 9.92 9.42 -5.39
C SER A 224 8.53 9.83 -5.87
N ASP A 225 7.57 9.95 -4.94
CA ASP A 225 6.17 10.28 -5.17
C ASP A 225 5.45 9.32 -6.14
N GLY A 226 6.01 8.12 -6.30
CA GLY A 226 5.41 7.02 -7.05
C GLY A 226 4.45 6.19 -6.19
N SER A 227 3.76 5.28 -6.84
CA SER A 227 2.85 4.34 -6.17
C SER A 227 3.08 2.93 -6.69
N CYS A 228 3.10 1.95 -5.80
CA CYS A 228 3.34 0.57 -6.19
C CYS A 228 2.18 -0.05 -6.94
N PHE A 229 2.52 -0.90 -7.91
CA PHE A 229 1.56 -1.78 -8.56
C PHE A 229 1.97 -3.26 -8.43
N TYR A 230 0.95 -4.09 -8.30
CA TYR A 230 1.06 -5.53 -8.09
C TYR A 230 0.18 -6.27 -9.09
N ASP A 231 0.66 -7.45 -9.47
CA ASP A 231 -0.10 -8.42 -10.24
C ASP A 231 -0.45 -9.61 -9.34
N LYS A 232 -1.70 -10.07 -9.42
CA LYS A 232 -2.19 -11.28 -8.77
C LYS A 232 -2.59 -12.30 -9.84
N ASN A 233 -2.08 -13.52 -9.70
CA ASN A 233 -2.41 -14.65 -10.55
C ASN A 233 -2.49 -15.94 -9.71
N ASN A 234 -2.60 -17.10 -10.38
CA ASN A 234 -2.70 -18.40 -9.70
C ASN A 234 -1.47 -18.79 -8.87
N GLN A 235 -0.32 -18.12 -9.07
CA GLN A 235 0.94 -18.36 -8.35
C GLN A 235 1.09 -17.45 -7.14
N GLY A 236 0.20 -16.48 -6.95
CA GLY A 236 0.21 -15.54 -5.83
C GLY A 236 0.25 -14.07 -6.28
N ILE A 237 0.69 -13.22 -5.36
CA ILE A 237 0.82 -11.77 -5.56
C ILE A 237 2.29 -11.45 -5.82
N LYS A 238 2.57 -10.67 -6.86
CA LYS A 238 3.92 -10.25 -7.26
C LYS A 238 4.01 -8.74 -7.38
N PHE A 239 5.05 -8.15 -6.78
CA PHE A 239 5.43 -6.76 -7.04
C PHE A 239 5.80 -6.61 -8.52
N ALA A 240 5.05 -5.76 -9.22
CA ALA A 240 5.19 -5.63 -10.66
C ALA A 240 5.91 -4.33 -11.03
N GLY A 241 5.92 -3.32 -10.14
CA GLY A 241 6.79 -2.16 -10.27
C GLY A 241 6.24 -0.91 -9.60
N CYS A 242 6.79 0.24 -10.01
CA CYS A 242 6.43 1.56 -9.53
C CYS A 242 5.75 2.36 -10.64
N LEU A 243 4.60 2.95 -10.33
CA LEU A 243 3.88 3.89 -11.17
C LEU A 243 4.30 5.31 -10.79
N CYS A 244 4.94 6.00 -11.73
CA CYS A 244 5.53 7.32 -11.52
C CYS A 244 4.62 8.43 -12.04
N ARG A 245 4.65 9.59 -11.39
CA ARG A 245 4.22 10.84 -12.05
C ARG A 245 5.26 11.21 -13.11
N ASP A 246 4.78 11.63 -14.27
CA ASP A 246 5.58 12.15 -15.40
C ASP A 246 6.54 11.12 -16.04
N ASP A 247 7.40 11.58 -16.97
CA ASP A 247 8.33 10.79 -17.80
C ASP A 247 9.44 10.03 -17.03
N LEU A 248 9.29 9.87 -15.71
CA LEU A 248 10.24 9.21 -14.83
C LEU A 248 10.15 7.69 -14.97
N GLN A 249 11.26 7.07 -15.36
CA GLN A 249 11.32 5.62 -15.65
C GLN A 249 12.06 4.84 -14.55
N GLY A 250 11.69 3.57 -14.38
CA GLY A 250 12.37 2.60 -13.53
C GLY A 250 11.68 2.32 -12.19
N HIS A 251 12.19 1.34 -11.44
CA HIS A 251 11.56 0.83 -10.21
C HIS A 251 11.39 1.84 -9.07
N ASN A 252 12.07 3.00 -9.15
CA ASN A 252 12.07 4.03 -8.10
C ASN A 252 11.84 5.44 -8.67
N CYS A 253 11.24 5.60 -9.86
CA CYS A 253 11.03 6.92 -10.51
C CYS A 253 12.28 7.82 -10.60
N ARG A 254 13.48 7.26 -10.52
CA ARG A 254 14.77 7.98 -10.54
C ARG A 254 15.51 7.83 -11.87
N GLY A 255 14.84 7.41 -12.92
CA GLY A 255 15.43 7.30 -14.25
C GLY A 255 15.89 8.67 -14.75
N THR A 256 17.20 8.91 -14.72
CA THR A 256 17.81 9.90 -15.63
C THR A 256 17.38 9.55 -17.05
N ILE A 257 16.82 10.53 -17.76
CA ILE A 257 16.43 10.42 -19.16
C ILE A 257 17.62 9.81 -19.93
N ARG A 258 17.52 8.54 -20.36
CA ARG A 258 18.57 7.83 -21.11
C ARG A 258 18.92 8.52 -22.43
N PHE A 259 18.15 9.53 -22.86
CA PHE A 259 18.41 10.35 -24.04
C PHE A 259 19.73 11.12 -23.98
N ILE A 260 20.13 11.67 -22.82
CA ILE A 260 21.28 12.60 -22.76
C ILE A 260 22.60 11.86 -22.97
N ASN A 261 22.74 10.65 -22.42
CA ASN A 261 23.95 9.84 -22.56
C ASN A 261 24.15 9.33 -23.99
N SER A 262 23.06 8.93 -24.67
CA SER A 262 23.11 8.50 -26.06
C SER A 262 23.46 9.65 -27.02
N ILE A 263 22.93 10.86 -26.79
CA ILE A 263 23.27 12.06 -27.57
C ILE A 263 24.73 12.47 -27.34
N SER A 264 25.21 12.44 -26.09
CA SER A 264 26.60 12.77 -25.74
C SER A 264 27.62 11.82 -26.40
N LEU A 265 27.34 10.51 -26.37
CA LEU A 265 28.18 9.50 -27.04
C LEU A 265 28.17 9.68 -28.57
N PHE A 266 27.02 10.01 -29.15
CA PHE A 266 26.89 10.26 -30.58
C PHE A 266 27.61 11.53 -31.03
N LEU A 267 27.49 12.63 -30.29
CA LEU A 267 28.23 13.88 -30.56
C LEU A 267 29.74 13.66 -30.47
N ARG A 268 30.21 12.88 -29.49
CA ARG A 268 31.64 12.48 -29.39
C ARG A 268 32.08 11.65 -30.59
N PHE A 269 31.27 10.71 -31.04
CA PHE A 269 31.58 9.89 -32.21
C PHE A 269 31.62 10.72 -33.52
N LEU A 270 30.69 11.66 -33.70
CA LEU A 270 30.70 12.58 -34.84
C LEU A 270 31.93 13.49 -34.84
N LEU A 271 32.29 14.05 -33.68
CA LEU A 271 33.51 14.87 -33.52
C LEU A 271 34.77 14.08 -33.87
N LEU A 272 34.89 12.83 -33.42
CA LEU A 272 36.03 11.97 -33.74
C LEU A 272 36.13 11.66 -35.25
N ASN A 273 35.00 11.36 -35.90
CA ASN A 273 34.99 11.12 -37.35
C ASN A 273 35.29 12.40 -38.14
N TYR A 274 34.78 13.56 -37.70
CA TYR A 274 35.10 14.85 -38.33
C TYR A 274 36.58 15.20 -38.19
N LEU A 275 37.17 15.02 -37.01
CA LEU A 275 38.60 15.23 -36.77
C LEU A 275 39.47 14.26 -37.58
N HIS A 276 39.04 13.00 -37.72
CA HIS A 276 39.76 12.03 -38.54
C HIS A 276 39.68 12.37 -40.03
N ALA A 277 38.51 12.79 -40.53
CA ALA A 277 38.37 13.27 -41.91
C ALA A 277 39.16 14.56 -42.17
N PHE A 278 39.21 15.47 -41.19
CA PHE A 278 40.02 16.68 -41.27
C PHE A 278 41.52 16.35 -41.26
N TYR A 279 41.96 15.38 -40.44
CA TYR A 279 43.34 14.89 -40.44
C TYR A 279 43.70 14.23 -41.78
N GLU A 280 42.87 13.34 -42.31
CA GLU A 280 43.06 12.72 -43.63
C GLU A 280 43.07 13.78 -44.75
N PHE A 281 42.21 14.81 -44.67
CA PHE A 281 42.23 15.95 -45.59
C PHE A 281 43.52 16.75 -45.44
N CYS A 282 43.96 17.05 -44.23
CA CYS A 282 45.23 17.72 -43.94
C CYS A 282 46.44 16.87 -44.34
N VAL A 283 46.37 15.54 -44.36
CA VAL A 283 47.44 14.66 -44.84
C VAL A 283 47.42 14.56 -46.36
N CYS A 284 46.24 14.49 -46.98
CA CYS A 284 46.07 14.50 -48.44
C CYS A 284 46.46 15.86 -49.06
N PHE A 285 46.19 16.97 -48.38
CA PHE A 285 46.54 18.32 -48.82
C PHE A 285 47.79 18.88 -48.12
N GLY A 286 48.36 18.13 -47.19
CA GLY A 286 49.57 18.43 -46.40
C GLY A 286 50.88 18.22 -47.14
N PHE A 287 50.88 18.42 -48.46
CA PHE A 287 52.07 18.87 -49.16
C PHE A 287 52.06 20.39 -49.43
N TYR A 288 51.05 21.15 -48.97
CA TYR A 288 51.04 22.61 -49.06
C TYR A 288 50.54 23.27 -47.77
N CYS A 289 51.32 23.18 -46.69
CA CYS A 289 51.26 24.18 -45.61
C CYS A 289 52.56 24.33 -44.80
N LEU A 290 53.72 24.21 -45.45
CA LEU A 290 54.95 24.81 -44.94
C LEU A 290 55.73 25.44 -46.11
N ILE A 291 56.17 26.68 -45.89
CA ILE A 291 57.06 27.53 -46.72
C ILE A 291 56.35 28.47 -47.71
N GLY A 292 55.75 29.53 -47.16
CA GLY A 292 55.79 30.85 -47.79
C GLY A 292 56.96 31.65 -47.21
N SER A 293 58.12 31.61 -47.87
CA SER A 293 59.21 32.59 -47.70
C SER A 293 60.18 32.52 -48.89
N HIS A 294 59.81 33.22 -49.97
CA HIS A 294 60.66 34.23 -50.60
C HIS A 294 59.82 35.14 -51.50
#